data_AF-A0AAD8I378-F1
#
_entry.id   AF-A0AAD8I378-F1
#
_cell.length_a   1.000
_cell.length_b   1.000
_cell.length_c   1.000
_cell.angle_alpha   90.00
_cell.angle_beta   90.00
_cell.angle_gamma   90.00
#
_symmetry.space_group_name_H-M   'P 1'
#
loop_
_entity.id
_entity.type
_entity.pdbx_description
1 polymer ?
#
loop_
_entity_poly.entity_id
_entity_poly.type
_entity_poly.pdbx_seq_one_letter_code
_entity_poly.pdbx_strand_id
1 'polypeptide(L)'
;MFNIPNHSGQIIVLAPKLHNFPSVGFFPITFGVSQLKNVNIKLRGSIPLAPSQKWKKYYRQVTHLFQGLGSARILILDLETVEALSDVSDYFVRFSSPFYNLKYVKVPEEYKESSMPPCLKSYLLGGSPKATIVTTLTQNTCSNTVPAETAQNVVIQEPLAAPTMAYFDSGNVHKNVFIDTVDIWVQEQDVDVVENSEVQAHKVRQLVDPLGGTTCNDRPSSSKEISDFGIWRGLEVKSEFVCLLDLIMNKYPETFEHCTTKIKKFCTMELNKLCTSINDFTKMSMAKVDIEVIAEYRAVFAELQKYGFGVSWLENRLNYVEQLRFSHPLIPELGAIDCQIDDTKIKLQDLENKLQDLKTVRAEKLQEIQNVFGTMGANLAAGYIGDDLFSV
;
A
#
# COMPACT_ATOMS: atom_id res chain seq x y z
N MET A 1 -0.60 21.14 23.62
CA MET A 1 -1.28 19.92 23.17
C MET A 1 -0.53 19.47 21.92
N PHE A 2 0.41 18.54 22.06
CA PHE A 2 1.31 18.15 20.97
C PHE A 2 0.67 17.03 20.16
N ASN A 3 0.48 17.29 18.87
CA ASN A 3 0.08 16.30 17.88
C ASN A 3 1.25 15.33 17.67
N ILE A 4 0.99 14.04 17.88
CA ILE A 4 1.87 12.96 17.42
C ILE A 4 1.61 12.78 15.92
N PRO A 5 2.61 12.88 15.03
CA PRO A 5 2.41 12.57 13.62
C PRO A 5 2.32 11.06 13.45
N ASN A 6 1.17 10.60 12.99
CA ASN A 6 0.98 9.26 12.46
C ASN A 6 1.72 9.23 11.10
N HIS A 7 2.98 8.79 11.09
CA HIS A 7 3.86 8.86 9.91
C HIS A 7 3.44 7.88 8.81
N SER A 8 2.39 8.21 8.05
CA SER A 8 2.31 7.76 6.66
C SER A 8 3.37 8.53 5.88
N GLY A 9 4.36 7.84 5.30
CA GLY A 9 5.43 8.46 4.51
C GLY A 9 4.88 9.47 3.50
N GLN A 10 5.12 10.75 3.76
CA GLN A 10 4.69 11.85 2.92
C GLN A 10 5.81 12.18 1.94
N ILE A 11 5.52 12.17 0.65
CA ILE A 11 6.49 12.50 -0.39
C ILE A 11 6.54 14.02 -0.53
N ILE A 12 7.72 14.62 -0.36
CA ILE A 12 7.94 16.05 -0.56
C ILE A 12 8.69 16.26 -1.87
N VAL A 13 8.08 16.99 -2.81
CA VAL A 13 8.66 17.30 -4.12
C VAL A 13 9.17 18.74 -4.14
N LEU A 14 10.49 18.91 -4.05
CA LEU A 14 11.18 20.21 -4.07
C LEU A 14 11.81 20.49 -5.45
N ALA A 15 10.96 20.55 -6.48
CA ALA A 15 11.41 20.71 -7.87
C ALA A 15 10.80 21.98 -8.50
N PRO A 16 11.30 23.20 -8.21
CA PRO A 16 10.63 24.47 -8.57
C PRO A 16 10.36 24.68 -10.06
N LYS A 17 11.06 23.96 -10.94
CA LYS A 17 10.88 23.98 -12.40
C LYS A 17 10.02 22.83 -12.93
N LEU A 18 9.41 22.04 -12.06
CA LEU A 18 8.58 20.90 -12.44
C LEU A 18 7.24 21.38 -12.98
N HIS A 19 7.05 21.23 -14.28
CA HIS A 19 5.78 21.57 -14.93
C HIS A 19 4.88 20.34 -15.13
N ASN A 20 5.45 19.14 -15.21
CA ASN A 20 4.70 17.92 -15.52
C ASN A 20 4.93 16.89 -14.42
N PHE A 21 3.86 16.30 -13.90
CA PHE A 21 3.93 15.29 -12.85
C PHE A 21 3.10 14.04 -13.21
N PRO A 22 3.74 12.94 -13.63
CA PRO A 22 3.09 11.65 -13.73
C PRO A 22 3.09 10.91 -12.39
N SER A 23 1.99 10.27 -12.06
CA SER A 23 1.82 9.43 -10.87
C SER A 23 1.10 8.14 -11.25
N VAL A 24 1.57 7.03 -10.69
CA VAL A 24 0.96 5.70 -10.84
C VAL A 24 0.59 5.20 -9.45
N GLY A 25 -0.65 5.43 -9.03
CA GLY A 25 -1.16 5.20 -7.68
C GLY A 25 -1.46 6.49 -6.91
N PHE A 26 -2.03 6.33 -5.70
CA PHE A 26 -2.37 7.43 -4.80
C PHE A 26 -1.39 7.50 -3.64
N PHE A 27 -0.52 8.51 -3.65
CA PHE A 27 0.44 8.75 -2.59
C PHE A 27 0.17 10.12 -1.95
N PRO A 28 0.34 10.29 -0.64
CA PRO A 28 0.33 11.61 -0.04
C PRO A 28 1.57 12.38 -0.51
N ILE A 29 1.36 13.43 -1.33
CA ILE A 29 2.43 14.25 -1.91
C ILE A 29 2.21 15.71 -1.53
N THR A 30 3.29 16.39 -1.13
CA THR A 30 3.33 17.85 -1.00
C THR A 30 4.32 18.42 -2.00
N PHE A 31 3.87 19.42 -2.76
CA PHE A 31 4.71 20.11 -3.71
C PHE A 31 5.22 21.42 -3.11
N GLY A 32 6.53 21.62 -3.10
CA GLY A 32 7.16 22.91 -2.77
C GLY A 32 7.16 23.89 -3.96
N VAL A 33 6.31 23.65 -4.98
CA VAL A 33 6.30 24.38 -6.25
C VAL A 33 5.01 25.17 -6.39
N SER A 34 5.10 26.38 -6.96
CA SER A 34 3.94 27.26 -7.08
C SER A 34 3.04 26.94 -8.28
N GLN A 35 3.53 26.23 -9.31
CA GLN A 35 2.78 26.03 -10.56
C GLN A 35 3.04 24.68 -11.24
N LEU A 36 2.10 23.73 -11.08
CA LEU A 36 2.04 22.51 -11.88
C LEU A 36 1.22 22.75 -13.16
N LYS A 37 1.79 22.43 -14.33
CA LYS A 37 1.09 22.60 -15.62
C LYS A 37 0.25 21.37 -15.97
N ASN A 38 0.86 20.19 -16.01
CA ASN A 38 0.18 18.95 -16.36
C ASN A 38 0.40 17.90 -15.28
N VAL A 39 -0.68 17.31 -14.79
CA VAL A 39 -0.64 16.20 -13.84
C VAL A 39 -1.32 15.01 -14.49
N ASN A 40 -0.66 13.86 -14.47
CA ASN A 40 -1.21 12.62 -15.00
C ASN A 40 -1.27 11.61 -13.87
N ILE A 41 -2.47 11.16 -13.52
CA ILE A 41 -2.69 10.15 -12.47
C ILE A 41 -3.25 8.92 -13.15
N LYS A 42 -2.56 7.81 -12.91
CA LYS A 42 -2.94 6.48 -13.33
C LYS A 42 -3.09 5.57 -12.14
N LEU A 43 -4.02 4.62 -12.22
CA LEU A 43 -4.05 3.50 -11.30
C LEU A 43 -3.31 2.32 -11.91
N ARG A 44 -2.66 1.51 -11.06
CA ARG A 44 -2.06 0.26 -11.50
C ARG A 44 -2.86 -0.89 -10.92
N GLY A 45 -3.71 -1.47 -11.77
CA GLY A 45 -4.48 -2.65 -11.47
C GLY A 45 -5.85 -2.35 -10.84
N SER A 46 -6.77 -3.28 -11.07
CA SER A 46 -8.11 -3.28 -10.50
C SER A 46 -8.03 -3.34 -8.98
N ILE A 47 -8.29 -2.21 -8.30
CA ILE A 47 -8.43 -2.19 -6.85
C ILE A 47 -9.64 -3.07 -6.51
N PRO A 48 -9.49 -4.11 -5.66
CA PRO A 48 -10.62 -4.95 -5.30
C PRO A 48 -11.69 -4.09 -4.62
N LEU A 49 -12.85 -3.99 -5.27
CA LEU A 49 -14.05 -3.29 -4.83
C LEU A 49 -14.72 -3.95 -3.59
N ALA A 50 -13.95 -4.25 -2.55
CA ALA A 50 -14.49 -4.78 -1.30
C ALA A 50 -14.78 -3.62 -0.32
N PRO A 51 -16.03 -3.42 0.13
CA PRO A 51 -16.42 -2.32 0.99
C PRO A 51 -16.05 -2.63 2.45
N SER A 52 -14.78 -2.47 2.81
CA SER A 52 -14.36 -2.49 4.22
C SER A 52 -13.28 -1.44 4.49
N GLN A 53 -12.95 -1.21 5.76
CA GLN A 53 -12.14 -0.11 6.31
C GLN A 53 -10.87 0.31 5.51
N LYS A 54 -10.35 -0.55 4.62
CA LYS A 54 -9.28 -0.26 3.66
C LYS A 54 -9.55 0.99 2.82
N TRP A 55 -10.81 1.26 2.47
CA TRP A 55 -11.19 2.46 1.73
C TRP A 55 -10.93 3.77 2.49
N LYS A 56 -11.04 3.79 3.83
CA LYS A 56 -10.78 5.02 4.61
C LYS A 56 -9.32 5.49 4.48
N LYS A 57 -8.37 4.55 4.49
CA LYS A 57 -6.94 4.86 4.30
C LYS A 57 -6.69 5.34 2.88
N TYR A 58 -7.31 4.69 1.91
CA TYR A 58 -7.22 5.04 0.49
C TYR A 58 -7.78 6.44 0.20
N TYR A 59 -8.98 6.77 0.70
CA TYR A 59 -9.54 8.11 0.51
C TYR A 59 -8.69 9.21 1.13
N ARG A 60 -8.13 8.94 2.32
CA ARG A 60 -7.20 9.88 2.95
C ARG A 60 -6.01 10.14 2.02
N GLN A 61 -5.44 9.10 1.41
CA GLN A 61 -4.36 9.25 0.42
C GLN A 61 -4.79 10.05 -0.81
N VAL A 62 -5.97 9.76 -1.39
CA VAL A 62 -6.52 10.51 -2.53
C VAL A 62 -6.71 12.00 -2.19
N THR A 63 -7.32 12.29 -1.04
CA THR A 63 -7.53 13.68 -0.60
C THR A 63 -6.22 14.43 -0.37
N HIS A 64 -5.23 13.78 0.26
CA HIS A 64 -3.90 14.38 0.46
C HIS A 64 -3.17 14.61 -0.87
N LEU A 65 -3.23 13.64 -1.79
CA LEU A 65 -2.64 13.80 -3.13
C LEU A 65 -3.26 15.01 -3.83
N PHE A 66 -4.58 15.08 -3.91
CA PHE A 66 -5.25 16.16 -4.66
C PHE A 66 -5.04 17.53 -4.01
N GLN A 67 -4.95 17.60 -2.68
CA GLN A 67 -4.53 18.82 -1.98
C GLN A 67 -3.13 19.28 -2.40
N GLY A 68 -2.16 18.35 -2.51
CA GLY A 68 -0.82 18.66 -3.01
C GLY A 68 -0.81 19.15 -4.45
N LEU A 69 -1.78 18.71 -5.27
CA LEU A 69 -1.91 19.04 -6.68
C LEU A 69 -2.75 20.29 -6.95
N GLY A 70 -3.14 21.07 -5.93
CA GLY A 70 -4.09 22.18 -6.08
C GLY A 70 -3.71 23.25 -7.12
N SER A 71 -2.42 23.43 -7.40
CA SER A 71 -1.90 24.37 -8.41
C SER A 71 -1.97 23.86 -9.86
N ALA A 72 -2.39 22.61 -10.06
CA ALA A 72 -2.42 21.96 -11.37
C ALA A 72 -3.33 22.70 -12.36
N ARG A 73 -2.83 22.93 -13.58
CA ARG A 73 -3.60 23.53 -14.68
C ARG A 73 -4.36 22.50 -15.50
N ILE A 74 -3.80 21.31 -15.69
CA ILE A 74 -4.42 20.20 -16.41
C ILE A 74 -4.26 18.94 -15.56
N LEU A 75 -5.39 18.31 -15.22
CA LEU A 75 -5.44 17.00 -14.56
C LEU A 75 -5.85 15.95 -15.59
N ILE A 76 -5.04 14.92 -15.78
CA ILE A 76 -5.28 13.82 -16.71
C ILE A 76 -5.51 12.57 -15.88
N LEU A 77 -6.66 11.94 -16.08
CA LEU A 77 -7.06 10.69 -15.42
C LEU A 77 -7.22 9.61 -16.48
N ASP A 78 -6.74 8.40 -16.19
CA ASP A 78 -7.09 7.23 -17.00
C ASP A 78 -8.47 6.66 -16.62
N LEU A 79 -8.90 5.63 -17.35
CA LEU A 79 -10.24 5.04 -17.20
C LEU A 79 -10.43 4.43 -15.82
N GLU A 80 -9.46 3.61 -15.40
CA GLU A 80 -9.47 2.96 -14.08
C GLU A 80 -9.52 4.01 -12.95
N THR A 81 -8.77 5.11 -13.07
CA THR A 81 -8.76 6.18 -12.07
C THR A 81 -10.11 6.87 -11.97
N VAL A 82 -10.73 7.25 -13.10
CA VAL A 82 -12.01 7.96 -13.05
C VAL A 82 -13.16 7.06 -12.59
N GLU A 83 -13.14 5.77 -12.94
CA GLU A 83 -14.11 4.78 -12.45
C GLU A 83 -13.96 4.59 -10.94
N ALA A 84 -12.74 4.34 -10.45
CA ALA A 84 -12.49 4.19 -9.01
C ALA A 84 -12.87 5.43 -8.18
N LEU A 85 -12.70 6.64 -8.74
CA LEU A 85 -13.16 7.88 -8.10
C LEU A 85 -14.69 8.03 -8.16
N SER A 86 -15.34 7.50 -9.19
CA SER A 86 -16.79 7.56 -9.36
C SER A 86 -17.50 6.67 -8.35
N ASP A 87 -16.98 5.45 -8.14
CA ASP A 87 -17.51 4.46 -7.19
C ASP A 87 -17.55 4.98 -5.75
N VAL A 88 -16.76 6.01 -5.47
CA VAL A 88 -16.56 6.55 -4.12
C VAL A 88 -16.92 8.02 -4.01
N SER A 89 -17.66 8.50 -5.00
CA SER A 89 -17.99 9.91 -5.16
C SER A 89 -18.77 10.51 -3.98
N ASP A 90 -19.56 9.70 -3.27
CA ASP A 90 -20.29 10.09 -2.07
C ASP A 90 -19.37 10.57 -0.93
N TYR A 91 -18.13 10.09 -0.89
CA TYR A 91 -17.16 10.51 0.11
C TYR A 91 -16.70 11.95 -0.12
N PHE A 92 -16.64 12.40 -1.37
CA PHE A 92 -16.18 13.74 -1.73
C PHE A 92 -17.18 14.84 -1.38
N VAL A 93 -18.43 14.50 -1.06
CA VAL A 93 -19.47 15.46 -0.62
C VAL A 93 -19.00 16.30 0.58
N ARG A 94 -18.12 15.74 1.42
CA ARG A 94 -17.64 16.38 2.65
C ARG A 94 -16.41 17.28 2.46
N PHE A 95 -15.84 17.33 1.26
CA PHE A 95 -14.59 18.03 0.99
C PHE A 95 -14.80 19.14 -0.02
N SER A 96 -14.15 20.28 0.21
CA SER A 96 -14.03 21.33 -0.79
C SER A 96 -13.07 20.89 -1.89
N SER A 97 -13.30 21.40 -3.10
CA SER A 97 -12.39 21.17 -4.22
C SER A 97 -10.99 21.69 -3.89
N PRO A 98 -9.93 20.87 -4.04
CA PRO A 98 -8.56 21.30 -3.73
C PRO A 98 -7.92 22.08 -4.89
N PHE A 99 -8.53 22.08 -6.08
CA PHE A 99 -7.93 22.64 -7.29
C PHE A 99 -8.34 24.10 -7.50
N TYR A 100 -7.38 25.01 -7.37
CA TYR A 100 -7.60 26.46 -7.49
C TYR A 100 -7.08 27.08 -8.80
N ASN A 101 -6.40 26.30 -9.64
CA ASN A 101 -5.81 26.77 -10.90
C ASN A 101 -6.15 25.86 -12.10
N LEU A 102 -7.16 25.01 -11.97
CA LEU A 102 -7.49 24.01 -12.98
C LEU A 102 -8.14 24.68 -14.19
N LYS A 103 -7.73 24.27 -15.38
CA LYS A 103 -8.35 24.65 -16.65
C LYS A 103 -9.08 23.47 -17.28
N TYR A 104 -8.49 22.28 -17.20
CA TYR A 104 -9.04 21.08 -17.80
C TYR A 104 -8.88 19.86 -16.90
N VAL A 105 -9.93 19.04 -16.83
CA VAL A 105 -9.84 17.63 -16.43
C VAL A 105 -9.94 16.80 -17.71
N LYS A 106 -8.85 16.16 -18.12
CA LYS A 106 -8.85 15.24 -19.25
C LYS A 106 -9.20 13.84 -18.76
N VAL A 107 -10.26 13.27 -19.33
CA VAL A 107 -10.67 11.87 -19.14
C VAL A 107 -10.53 11.12 -20.47
N PRO A 108 -10.52 9.77 -20.48
CA PRO A 108 -10.48 8.99 -21.71
C PRO A 108 -11.71 9.22 -22.59
N GLU A 109 -11.59 9.00 -23.90
CA GLU A 109 -12.70 9.21 -24.85
C GLU A 109 -13.88 8.26 -24.59
N GLU A 110 -13.58 7.09 -24.04
CA GLU A 110 -14.54 6.07 -23.65
C GLU A 110 -15.39 6.50 -22.45
N TYR A 111 -14.91 7.46 -21.64
CA TYR A 111 -15.60 7.93 -20.46
C TYR A 111 -16.57 9.07 -20.78
N LYS A 112 -17.87 8.78 -20.69
CA LYS A 112 -18.91 9.79 -20.90
C LYS A 112 -18.94 10.77 -19.72
N GLU A 113 -18.79 12.07 -19.99
CA GLU A 113 -18.86 13.11 -18.95
C GLU A 113 -20.18 13.05 -18.16
N SER A 114 -21.29 12.70 -18.81
CA SER A 114 -22.61 12.53 -18.17
C SER A 114 -22.64 11.40 -17.14
N SER A 115 -21.72 10.44 -17.23
CA SER A 115 -21.59 9.35 -16.27
C SER A 115 -20.84 9.77 -15.01
N MET A 116 -20.18 10.94 -15.00
CA MET A 116 -19.47 11.42 -13.82
C MET A 116 -20.45 11.83 -12.72
N PRO A 117 -20.34 11.26 -11.51
CA PRO A 117 -21.20 11.63 -10.40
C PRO A 117 -21.11 13.14 -10.08
N PRO A 118 -22.23 13.82 -9.77
CA PRO A 118 -22.23 15.25 -9.48
C PRO A 118 -21.28 15.64 -8.34
N CYS A 119 -21.16 14.79 -7.31
CA CYS A 119 -20.28 15.00 -6.17
C CYS A 119 -18.80 15.01 -6.58
N LEU A 120 -18.39 14.06 -7.43
CA LEU A 120 -17.04 14.00 -7.97
C LEU A 120 -16.77 15.20 -8.88
N LYS A 121 -17.72 15.56 -9.75
CA LYS A 121 -17.59 16.72 -10.64
C LYS A 121 -17.42 18.02 -9.85
N SER A 122 -18.24 18.22 -8.82
CA SER A 122 -18.14 19.36 -7.91
C SER A 122 -16.80 19.38 -7.17
N TYR A 123 -16.30 18.22 -6.74
CA TYR A 123 -15.02 18.12 -6.04
C TYR A 123 -13.82 18.40 -6.96
N LEU A 124 -13.83 17.95 -8.22
CA LEU A 124 -12.74 18.21 -9.16
C LEU A 124 -12.73 19.65 -9.67
N LEU A 125 -13.89 20.24 -9.95
CA LEU A 125 -14.00 21.54 -10.63
C LEU A 125 -14.35 22.71 -9.69
N GLY A 126 -14.87 22.45 -8.50
CA GLY A 126 -15.50 23.47 -7.65
C GLY A 126 -14.59 24.62 -7.21
N GLY A 127 -13.27 24.40 -7.15
CA GLY A 127 -12.29 25.43 -6.80
C GLY A 127 -11.83 26.26 -8.00
N SER A 128 -12.22 25.85 -9.21
CA SER A 128 -11.82 26.46 -10.48
C SER A 128 -13.04 26.62 -11.41
N PRO A 129 -13.85 27.70 -11.25
CA PRO A 129 -15.14 27.85 -11.93
C PRO A 129 -15.08 27.87 -13.47
N LYS A 130 -13.91 28.12 -14.04
CA LYS A 130 -13.67 28.12 -15.50
C LYS A 130 -13.15 26.78 -16.03
N ALA A 131 -12.93 25.80 -15.15
CA ALA A 131 -12.44 24.48 -15.52
C ALA A 131 -13.53 23.66 -16.19
N THR A 132 -13.16 22.88 -17.20
CA THR A 132 -14.08 21.97 -17.90
C THR A 132 -13.50 20.56 -18.00
N ILE A 133 -14.38 19.57 -18.10
CA ILE A 133 -13.98 18.20 -18.43
C ILE A 133 -13.86 18.10 -19.96
N VAL A 134 -12.82 17.44 -20.45
CA VAL A 134 -12.57 17.25 -21.88
C VAL A 134 -12.10 15.81 -22.13
N THR A 135 -12.43 15.26 -23.28
CA THR A 135 -11.90 13.97 -23.75
C THR A 135 -10.67 14.17 -24.63
N THR A 136 -10.68 15.24 -25.43
CA THR A 136 -9.55 15.66 -26.27
C THR A 136 -9.03 17.02 -25.84
N LEU A 137 -7.71 17.17 -25.79
CA LEU A 137 -7.06 18.47 -25.65
C LEU A 137 -6.69 18.94 -27.04
N THR A 138 -7.31 20.02 -27.51
CA THR A 138 -6.79 20.74 -28.67
C THR A 138 -5.42 21.29 -28.30
N GLN A 139 -4.37 20.64 -28.80
CA GLN A 139 -3.05 21.25 -28.81
C GLN A 139 -3.16 22.48 -29.71
N ASN A 140 -3.15 23.67 -29.10
CA ASN A 140 -2.72 24.87 -29.81
C ASN A 140 -1.21 24.71 -30.06
N THR A 141 -0.88 23.87 -31.04
CA THR A 141 0.46 23.82 -31.61
C THR A 141 0.61 25.12 -32.37
N CYS A 142 1.38 26.05 -31.79
CA CYS A 142 1.99 27.10 -32.56
C CYS A 142 2.98 26.41 -33.50
N SER A 143 2.50 26.01 -34.67
CA SER A 143 3.31 25.47 -35.75
C SER A 143 4.17 26.61 -36.30
N ASN A 144 5.41 26.69 -35.82
CA ASN A 144 6.46 27.31 -36.60
C ASN A 144 6.65 26.44 -37.85
N THR A 145 6.09 26.92 -38.95
CA THR A 145 6.30 26.40 -40.29
C THR A 145 7.79 26.53 -40.63
N VAL A 146 8.46 25.40 -40.88
CA VAL A 146 9.69 25.36 -41.67
C VAL A 146 9.43 24.42 -42.85
N PRO A 147 9.80 24.78 -44.09
CA PRO A 147 9.28 24.16 -45.30
C PRO A 147 9.79 22.74 -45.50
N ALA A 148 8.96 21.94 -46.14
CA ALA A 148 9.28 20.61 -46.63
C ALA A 148 10.46 20.65 -47.61
N GLU A 149 11.52 19.91 -47.30
CA GLU A 149 12.53 19.49 -48.27
C GLU A 149 12.28 18.03 -48.68
N THR A 150 12.23 17.89 -49.99
CA THR A 150 11.97 16.70 -50.79
C THR A 150 13.18 15.75 -50.78
N ALA A 151 12.99 14.48 -50.42
CA ALA A 151 13.87 13.38 -50.83
C ALA A 151 13.10 12.05 -50.72
N GLN A 152 12.46 11.61 -51.81
CA GLN A 152 12.97 10.60 -52.75
C GLN A 152 13.10 9.17 -52.19
N ASN A 153 12.09 8.38 -52.52
CA ASN A 153 12.07 6.95 -52.83
C ASN A 153 13.42 6.21 -52.82
N VAL A 154 13.55 5.19 -51.95
CA VAL A 154 14.38 4.01 -52.23
C VAL A 154 13.62 2.74 -51.87
N VAL A 155 13.19 2.09 -52.95
CA VAL A 155 12.93 0.68 -53.27
C VAL A 155 13.26 -0.37 -52.20
N ILE A 156 12.26 -1.23 -51.96
CA ILE A 156 12.31 -2.55 -51.30
C ILE A 156 13.02 -3.57 -52.20
N GLN A 157 14.00 -4.31 -51.67
CA GLN A 157 14.36 -5.65 -52.16
C GLN A 157 14.83 -6.58 -51.02
N GLU A 158 14.12 -7.69 -50.86
CA GLU A 158 14.59 -9.04 -50.48
C GLU A 158 14.42 -9.92 -51.74
N PRO A 159 14.91 -11.18 -51.90
CA PRO A 159 15.50 -12.11 -50.90
C PRO A 159 16.72 -12.94 -51.40
N LEU A 160 17.26 -13.80 -50.51
CA LEU A 160 17.65 -15.22 -50.69
C LEU A 160 19.01 -15.67 -50.11
N ALA A 161 18.88 -16.71 -49.28
CA ALA A 161 19.70 -17.91 -49.12
C ALA A 161 20.98 -17.91 -48.25
N ALA A 162 20.98 -18.89 -47.34
CA ALA A 162 22.06 -19.33 -46.44
C ALA A 162 23.29 -19.88 -47.22
N PRO A 163 24.45 -20.09 -46.57
CA PRO A 163 24.69 -21.42 -45.96
C PRO A 163 25.68 -21.49 -44.76
N THR A 164 25.65 -22.67 -44.12
CA THR A 164 26.75 -23.41 -43.46
C THR A 164 27.22 -23.06 -42.03
N MET A 165 26.68 -23.86 -41.11
CA MET A 165 27.29 -24.55 -39.95
C MET A 165 28.78 -24.30 -39.64
N ALA A 166 29.04 -23.77 -38.45
CA ALA A 166 30.26 -24.06 -37.68
C ALA A 166 29.88 -24.32 -36.21
N TYR A 167 30.28 -25.47 -35.71
CA TYR A 167 30.17 -25.94 -34.33
C TYR A 167 31.02 -25.05 -33.39
N PHE A 168 30.41 -24.52 -32.33
CA PHE A 168 31.11 -24.24 -31.07
C PHE A 168 30.16 -24.42 -29.88
N ASP A 169 30.78 -24.91 -28.81
CA ASP A 169 30.23 -25.64 -27.69
C ASP A 169 29.84 -24.72 -26.49
N SER A 170 28.90 -25.22 -25.71
CA SER A 170 28.55 -24.93 -24.31
C SER A 170 28.43 -23.47 -23.81
N GLY A 171 27.21 -23.08 -23.45
CA GLY A 171 26.95 -21.90 -22.60
C GLY A 171 25.48 -21.74 -22.22
N ASN A 172 25.09 -22.36 -21.10
CA ASN A 172 23.88 -22.13 -20.29
C ASN A 172 22.65 -21.49 -20.97
N VAL A 173 21.70 -22.36 -21.33
CA VAL A 173 20.32 -21.96 -21.65
C VAL A 173 19.65 -21.44 -20.37
N HIS A 174 19.55 -20.12 -20.23
CA HIS A 174 18.51 -19.53 -19.39
C HIS A 174 17.17 -19.82 -20.06
N LYS A 175 16.46 -20.81 -19.54
CA LYS A 175 15.02 -20.95 -19.80
C LYS A 175 14.35 -19.72 -19.22
N ASN A 176 13.82 -18.86 -20.09
CA ASN A 176 12.81 -17.88 -19.72
C ASN A 176 11.56 -18.63 -19.27
N VAL A 177 11.46 -18.88 -17.98
CA VAL A 177 10.21 -19.24 -17.34
C VAL A 177 9.37 -17.97 -17.32
N PHE A 178 8.23 -18.01 -18.02
CA PHE A 178 7.19 -17.00 -17.87
C PHE A 178 6.69 -17.07 -16.41
N ILE A 179 7.04 -16.07 -15.61
CA ILE A 179 6.52 -15.91 -14.26
C ILE A 179 5.22 -15.13 -14.38
N ASP A 180 4.10 -15.85 -14.36
CA ASP A 180 2.82 -15.25 -14.06
C ASP A 180 2.88 -14.75 -12.61
N THR A 181 3.05 -13.45 -12.44
CA THR A 181 3.19 -12.83 -11.13
C THR A 181 1.80 -12.74 -10.51
N VAL A 182 1.43 -13.77 -9.77
CA VAL A 182 0.21 -13.78 -8.96
C VAL A 182 0.48 -12.95 -7.70
N ASP A 183 0.18 -11.65 -7.79
CA ASP A 183 0.22 -10.73 -6.65
C ASP A 183 -0.80 -11.16 -5.58
N ILE A 184 -0.29 -11.66 -4.45
CA ILE A 184 -1.08 -11.80 -3.22
C ILE A 184 -0.36 -11.03 -2.11
N TRP A 185 -1.01 -9.94 -1.73
CA TRP A 185 -0.65 -9.01 -0.69
C TRP A 185 -0.61 -9.71 0.67
N VAL A 186 0.58 -9.82 1.26
CA VAL A 186 0.74 -10.10 2.70
C VAL A 186 0.62 -8.75 3.41
N GLN A 187 -0.39 -8.64 4.27
CA GLN A 187 -0.64 -7.45 5.09
C GLN A 187 -0.11 -7.74 6.49
N GLU A 188 0.99 -7.10 6.90
CA GLU A 188 1.40 -7.04 8.29
C GLU A 188 0.32 -6.33 9.12
N GLN A 189 -0.15 -7.01 10.16
CA GLN A 189 -0.91 -6.41 11.26
C GLN A 189 0.10 -6.06 12.36
N ASP A 190 0.33 -4.77 12.58
CA ASP A 190 0.90 -4.30 13.83
C ASP A 190 -0.15 -4.52 14.93
N VAL A 191 0.10 -5.51 15.78
CA VAL A 191 -0.65 -5.70 17.03
C VAL A 191 0.10 -4.93 18.11
N ASP A 192 -0.45 -3.78 18.51
CA ASP A 192 -0.03 -3.08 19.73
C ASP A 192 -0.22 -4.02 20.94
N VAL A 193 0.89 -4.58 21.42
CA VAL A 193 0.92 -5.32 22.68
C VAL A 193 0.91 -4.28 23.81
N VAL A 194 -0.26 -4.07 24.39
CA VAL A 194 -0.40 -3.38 25.68
C VAL A 194 0.06 -4.33 26.78
N GLU A 195 1.25 -4.07 27.33
CA GLU A 195 1.72 -4.66 28.58
C GLU A 195 0.83 -4.17 29.74
N ASN A 196 -0.11 -5.01 30.17
CA ASN A 196 -0.79 -4.83 31.45
C ASN A 196 0.09 -5.39 32.57
N SER A 197 0.79 -4.50 33.26
CA SER A 197 1.34 -4.75 34.59
C SER A 197 0.21 -4.56 35.62
N GLU A 198 -0.26 -5.64 36.23
CA GLU A 198 -1.12 -5.55 37.43
C GLU A 198 -0.47 -6.20 38.64
N VAL A 199 -0.14 -5.32 39.57
CA VAL A 199 0.32 -5.56 40.93
C VAL A 199 -0.85 -5.98 41.82
N GLN A 200 -0.55 -6.86 42.77
CA GLN A 200 -1.44 -7.34 43.82
C GLN A 200 -2.23 -6.23 44.55
N ALA A 201 -3.48 -6.52 44.88
CA ALA A 201 -4.09 -6.06 46.13
C ALA A 201 -5.22 -6.99 46.62
N HIS A 202 -4.92 -7.77 47.66
CA HIS A 202 -5.92 -8.24 48.61
C HIS A 202 -6.39 -7.07 49.49
N LYS A 203 -7.70 -6.76 49.56
CA LYS A 203 -8.35 -6.49 50.85
C LYS A 203 -9.88 -6.47 50.79
N VAL A 204 -10.44 -7.33 51.64
CA VAL A 204 -11.82 -7.49 52.10
C VAL A 204 -12.36 -6.23 52.79
N ARG A 205 -13.64 -5.88 52.54
CA ARG A 205 -14.69 -5.73 53.57
C ARG A 205 -16.08 -5.47 52.99
N GLN A 206 -17.02 -6.30 53.44
CA GLN A 206 -18.47 -6.15 53.36
C GLN A 206 -18.96 -5.01 54.26
N LEU A 207 -20.05 -4.35 53.87
CA LEU A 207 -21.06 -3.82 54.78
C LEU A 207 -22.41 -3.69 54.06
N VAL A 208 -23.47 -3.90 54.85
CA VAL A 208 -24.84 -4.28 54.51
C VAL A 208 -25.79 -3.07 54.61
N ASP A 209 -26.64 -2.89 53.58
CA ASP A 209 -28.07 -2.43 53.52
C ASP A 209 -28.56 -1.12 54.20
N PRO A 210 -29.85 -0.70 54.01
CA PRO A 210 -30.68 -0.57 52.78
C PRO A 210 -31.50 0.76 52.74
N LEU A 211 -32.18 1.04 51.60
CA LEU A 211 -33.51 1.67 51.40
C LEU A 211 -33.54 2.68 50.24
N GLY A 212 -34.59 2.59 49.41
CA GLY A 212 -35.11 3.71 48.62
C GLY A 212 -35.33 3.37 47.15
N GLY A 213 -36.48 2.78 46.84
CA GLY A 213 -36.83 2.37 45.48
C GLY A 213 -37.04 3.52 44.51
N THR A 214 -36.90 3.22 43.22
CA THR A 214 -37.69 3.82 42.15
C THR A 214 -37.76 2.86 40.98
N THR A 215 -38.97 2.60 40.52
CA THR A 215 -39.34 1.77 39.37
C THR A 215 -38.67 2.23 38.08
N CYS A 216 -37.89 1.35 37.45
CA CYS A 216 -37.57 1.43 36.03
C CYS A 216 -37.70 0.03 35.42
N ASN A 217 -38.44 -0.05 34.32
CA ASN A 217 -38.86 -1.27 33.67
C ASN A 217 -37.66 -2.07 33.13
N ASP A 218 -37.40 -3.23 33.73
CA ASP A 218 -36.60 -4.30 33.15
C ASP A 218 -37.33 -4.90 31.95
N ARG A 219 -37.19 -4.24 30.80
CA ARG A 219 -37.28 -4.94 29.52
C ARG A 219 -35.90 -5.58 29.35
N PRO A 220 -35.76 -6.92 29.38
CA PRO A 220 -34.51 -7.54 29.00
C PRO A 220 -34.30 -7.17 27.54
N SER A 221 -33.35 -6.27 27.29
CA SER A 221 -32.71 -6.16 25.99
C SER A 221 -32.11 -7.53 25.75
N SER A 222 -32.87 -8.36 25.02
CA SER A 222 -32.36 -9.55 24.36
C SER A 222 -31.12 -9.09 23.60
N SER A 223 -29.95 -9.35 24.19
CA SER A 223 -28.71 -9.43 23.43
C SER A 223 -29.00 -10.52 22.42
N LYS A 224 -29.37 -10.09 21.22
CA LYS A 224 -29.54 -10.97 20.07
C LYS A 224 -28.22 -11.70 19.97
N GLU A 225 -28.18 -12.95 20.43
CA GLU A 225 -27.04 -13.84 20.25
C GLU A 225 -26.71 -13.75 18.77
N ILE A 226 -25.59 -13.10 18.48
CA ILE A 226 -25.06 -13.04 17.13
C ILE A 226 -24.69 -14.48 16.87
N SER A 227 -25.56 -15.18 16.13
CA SER A 227 -25.32 -16.56 15.78
C SER A 227 -23.96 -16.64 15.11
N ASP A 228 -23.06 -17.46 15.66
CA ASP A 228 -21.71 -17.67 15.12
C ASP A 228 -21.73 -18.30 13.72
N PHE A 229 -22.92 -18.67 13.23
CA PHE A 229 -23.14 -19.32 11.94
C PHE A 229 -23.78 -18.38 10.92
N GLY A 230 -23.30 -18.48 9.68
CA GLY A 230 -23.88 -17.85 8.49
C GLY A 230 -24.38 -18.90 7.51
N ILE A 231 -25.28 -18.50 6.60
CA ILE A 231 -25.80 -19.38 5.55
C ILE A 231 -25.05 -19.10 4.25
N TRP A 232 -24.35 -20.09 3.71
CA TRP A 232 -23.71 -20.04 2.40
C TRP A 232 -24.32 -21.10 1.48
N ARG A 233 -25.01 -20.66 0.42
CA ARG A 233 -25.74 -21.53 -0.55
C ARG A 233 -26.65 -22.59 0.10
N GLY A 234 -27.29 -22.25 1.22
CA GLY A 234 -28.19 -23.14 1.96
C GLY A 234 -27.48 -24.14 2.88
N LEU A 235 -26.18 -23.98 3.10
CA LEU A 235 -25.37 -24.69 4.09
C LEU A 235 -25.03 -23.73 5.25
N GLU A 236 -25.15 -24.23 6.47
CA GLU A 236 -24.79 -23.49 7.68
C GLU A 236 -23.27 -23.63 7.88
N VAL A 237 -22.54 -22.53 7.86
CA VAL A 237 -21.07 -22.46 8.01
C VAL A 237 -20.73 -21.41 9.07
N LYS A 238 -19.49 -21.33 9.55
CA LYS A 238 -19.12 -20.21 10.46
C LYS A 238 -19.31 -18.87 9.73
N SER A 239 -19.87 -17.89 10.41
CA SER A 239 -20.24 -16.58 9.83
C SER A 239 -19.06 -15.87 9.19
N GLU A 240 -17.88 -15.94 9.81
CA GLU A 240 -16.61 -15.41 9.30
C GLU A 240 -16.16 -16.02 7.96
N PHE A 241 -16.61 -17.24 7.64
CA PHE A 241 -16.19 -17.95 6.43
C PHE A 241 -17.07 -17.66 5.21
N VAL A 242 -18.25 -17.05 5.38
CA VAL A 242 -19.17 -16.76 4.25
C VAL A 242 -18.47 -15.91 3.18
N CYS A 243 -17.81 -14.83 3.60
CA CYS A 243 -17.08 -13.94 2.67
C CYS A 243 -15.90 -14.65 2.01
N LEU A 244 -15.21 -15.55 2.73
CA LEU A 244 -14.10 -16.31 2.20
C LEU A 244 -14.57 -17.32 1.14
N LEU A 245 -15.68 -18.01 1.40
CA LEU A 245 -16.29 -18.95 0.45
C LEU A 245 -16.78 -18.25 -0.82
N ASP A 246 -17.38 -17.06 -0.71
CA ASP A 246 -17.75 -16.24 -1.87
C ASP A 246 -16.52 -15.83 -2.68
N LEU A 247 -15.44 -15.43 -2.02
CA LEU A 247 -14.19 -15.10 -2.69
C LEU A 247 -13.59 -16.29 -3.44
N ILE A 248 -13.56 -17.47 -2.80
CA ILE A 248 -13.06 -18.71 -3.42
C ILE A 248 -13.94 -19.08 -4.61
N MET A 249 -15.27 -19.05 -4.47
CA MET A 249 -16.19 -19.38 -5.56
C MET A 249 -16.00 -18.45 -6.77
N ASN A 250 -15.78 -17.17 -6.53
CA ASN A 250 -15.58 -16.20 -7.61
C ASN A 250 -14.22 -16.36 -8.30
N LYS A 251 -13.17 -16.70 -7.56
CA LYS A 251 -11.80 -16.77 -8.10
C LYS A 251 -11.40 -18.15 -8.61
N TYR A 252 -11.90 -19.21 -7.97
CA TYR A 252 -11.58 -20.61 -8.20
C TYR A 252 -12.87 -21.45 -8.18
N PRO A 253 -13.82 -21.21 -9.11
CA PRO A 253 -15.10 -21.90 -9.14
C PRO A 253 -14.98 -23.43 -9.22
N GLU A 254 -13.92 -23.94 -9.85
CA GLU A 254 -13.57 -25.36 -9.94
C GLU A 254 -13.41 -26.02 -8.57
N THR A 255 -13.16 -25.23 -7.51
CA THR A 255 -13.07 -25.72 -6.13
C THR A 255 -14.33 -26.48 -5.71
N PHE A 256 -15.50 -26.10 -6.23
CA PHE A 256 -16.79 -26.66 -5.80
C PHE A 256 -17.47 -27.51 -6.88
N GLU A 257 -16.88 -27.66 -8.06
CA GLU A 257 -17.53 -28.29 -9.23
C GLU A 257 -17.89 -29.77 -9.00
N HIS A 258 -17.04 -30.51 -8.29
CA HIS A 258 -17.20 -31.94 -8.06
C HIS A 258 -17.67 -32.29 -6.64
N CYS A 259 -18.06 -31.29 -5.85
CA CYS A 259 -18.58 -31.51 -4.50
C CYS A 259 -19.99 -32.12 -4.58
N THR A 260 -20.08 -33.45 -4.46
CA THR A 260 -21.32 -34.22 -4.71
C THR A 260 -21.98 -34.77 -3.45
N THR A 261 -21.47 -34.46 -2.25
CA THR A 261 -22.02 -35.02 -1.02
C THR A 261 -23.46 -34.56 -0.79
N LYS A 262 -24.39 -35.53 -0.74
CA LYS A 262 -25.82 -35.29 -0.45
C LYS A 262 -26.07 -34.98 1.02
N ILE A 263 -25.09 -35.23 1.90
CA ILE A 263 -25.24 -35.08 3.35
C ILE A 263 -24.81 -33.66 3.73
N LYS A 264 -25.79 -32.77 3.93
CA LYS A 264 -25.55 -31.34 4.25
C LYS A 264 -24.57 -31.13 5.41
N LYS A 265 -24.75 -31.87 6.53
CA LYS A 265 -23.88 -31.75 7.71
C LYS A 265 -22.43 -32.07 7.39
N PHE A 266 -22.19 -33.07 6.54
CA PHE A 266 -20.86 -33.47 6.12
C PHE A 266 -20.24 -32.40 5.21
N CYS A 267 -21.00 -31.88 4.24
CA CYS A 267 -20.55 -30.78 3.39
C CYS A 267 -20.18 -29.52 4.20
N THR A 268 -21.02 -29.14 5.17
CA THR A 268 -20.72 -28.05 6.13
C THR A 268 -19.41 -28.28 6.88
N MET A 269 -19.16 -29.50 7.36
CA MET A 269 -17.94 -29.83 8.11
C MET A 269 -16.70 -29.64 7.23
N GLU A 270 -16.73 -30.16 6.00
CA GLU A 270 -15.62 -30.04 5.05
C GLU A 270 -15.41 -28.59 4.57
N LEU A 271 -16.48 -27.80 4.38
CA LEU A 271 -16.36 -26.38 4.07
C LEU A 271 -15.70 -25.59 5.20
N ASN A 272 -16.07 -25.87 6.44
CA ASN A 272 -15.44 -25.25 7.60
C ASN A 272 -13.97 -25.69 7.73
N LYS A 273 -13.65 -26.95 7.42
CA LYS A 273 -12.27 -27.46 7.39
C LYS A 273 -11.45 -26.75 6.32
N LEU A 274 -11.94 -26.68 5.07
CA LEU A 274 -11.32 -25.93 3.98
C LEU A 274 -11.03 -24.48 4.39
N CYS A 275 -12.03 -23.77 4.92
CA CYS A 275 -11.88 -22.37 5.30
C CYS A 275 -10.91 -22.17 6.46
N THR A 276 -10.95 -23.06 7.47
CA THR A 276 -10.02 -23.03 8.59
C THR A 276 -8.59 -23.23 8.09
N SER A 277 -8.36 -24.25 7.26
CA SER A 277 -7.03 -24.51 6.68
C SER A 277 -6.53 -23.36 5.82
N ILE A 278 -7.37 -22.73 5.00
CA ILE A 278 -6.97 -21.54 4.22
C ILE A 278 -6.64 -20.37 5.13
N ASN A 279 -7.49 -20.09 6.13
CA ASN A 279 -7.29 -19.00 7.06
C ASN A 279 -6.01 -19.18 7.90
N ASP A 280 -5.74 -20.40 8.34
CA ASP A 280 -4.54 -20.71 9.12
C ASP A 280 -3.29 -20.66 8.23
N PHE A 281 -3.37 -21.21 7.02
CA PHE A 281 -2.28 -21.18 6.05
C PHE A 281 -1.90 -19.74 5.66
N THR A 282 -2.89 -18.87 5.45
CA THR A 282 -2.66 -17.47 5.06
C THR A 282 -2.12 -16.60 6.19
N LYS A 283 -2.39 -16.94 7.45
CA LYS A 283 -1.87 -16.23 8.64
C LYS A 283 -0.51 -16.77 9.11
N MET A 284 -0.06 -17.88 8.55
CA MET A 284 1.18 -18.52 8.97
C MET A 284 2.40 -17.72 8.52
N SER A 285 3.28 -17.40 9.48
CA SER A 285 4.56 -16.76 9.18
C SER A 285 5.48 -17.75 8.46
N MET A 286 6.15 -17.29 7.40
CA MET A 286 7.17 -18.07 6.68
C MET A 286 8.29 -18.62 7.58
N ALA A 287 8.57 -17.95 8.71
CA ALA A 287 9.57 -18.42 9.67
C ALA A 287 9.16 -19.73 10.37
N LYS A 288 7.85 -19.97 10.51
CA LYS A 288 7.27 -21.16 11.16
C LYS A 288 7.00 -22.31 10.18
N VAL A 289 7.24 -22.11 8.88
CA VAL A 289 7.02 -23.15 7.87
C VAL A 289 8.25 -24.05 7.84
N ASP A 290 8.07 -25.28 8.31
CA ASP A 290 9.01 -26.40 8.21
C ASP A 290 8.43 -27.53 7.32
N ILE A 291 9.19 -28.62 7.18
CA ILE A 291 8.83 -29.74 6.28
C ILE A 291 7.59 -30.47 6.81
N GLU A 292 7.47 -30.60 8.14
CA GLU A 292 6.32 -31.22 8.78
C GLU A 292 5.03 -30.45 8.50
N VAL A 293 5.04 -29.13 8.66
CA VAL A 293 3.90 -28.25 8.35
C VAL A 293 3.47 -28.37 6.89
N ILE A 294 4.43 -28.39 5.95
CA ILE A 294 4.10 -28.60 4.53
C ILE A 294 3.43 -29.95 4.32
N ALA A 295 3.93 -31.02 4.95
CA ALA A 295 3.36 -32.35 4.84
C ALA A 295 1.93 -32.42 5.43
N GLU A 296 1.68 -31.75 6.55
CA GLU A 296 0.35 -31.66 7.17
C GLU A 296 -0.66 -30.99 6.23
N TYR A 297 -0.32 -29.83 5.65
CA TYR A 297 -1.22 -29.16 4.69
C TYR A 297 -1.46 -29.99 3.44
N ARG A 298 -0.43 -30.69 2.92
CA ARG A 298 -0.62 -31.63 1.80
C ARG A 298 -1.62 -32.73 2.15
N ALA A 299 -1.54 -33.30 3.36
CA ALA A 299 -2.48 -34.32 3.80
C ALA A 299 -3.91 -33.79 3.90
N VAL A 300 -4.09 -32.58 4.45
CA VAL A 300 -5.41 -31.92 4.51
C VAL A 300 -5.99 -31.67 3.12
N PHE A 301 -5.18 -31.16 2.17
CA PHE A 301 -5.64 -30.91 0.81
C PHE A 301 -5.99 -32.20 0.07
N ALA A 302 -5.19 -33.26 0.23
CA ALA A 302 -5.50 -34.57 -0.33
C ALA A 302 -6.81 -35.15 0.23
N GLU A 303 -7.13 -34.89 1.50
CA GLU A 303 -8.40 -35.29 2.09
C GLU A 303 -9.58 -34.50 1.49
N LEU A 304 -9.45 -33.18 1.34
CA LEU A 304 -10.46 -32.34 0.70
C LEU A 304 -10.71 -32.77 -0.77
N GLN A 305 -9.66 -33.14 -1.50
CA GLN A 305 -9.79 -33.69 -2.86
C GLN A 305 -10.62 -34.97 -2.91
N LYS A 306 -10.48 -35.88 -1.93
CA LYS A 306 -11.30 -37.11 -1.84
C LYS A 306 -12.79 -36.79 -1.72
N TYR A 307 -13.14 -35.61 -1.20
CA TYR A 307 -14.52 -35.13 -1.09
C TYR A 307 -14.98 -34.28 -2.28
N GLY A 308 -14.17 -34.21 -3.34
CA GLY A 308 -14.51 -33.54 -4.59
C GLY A 308 -14.21 -32.04 -4.60
N PHE A 309 -13.42 -31.53 -3.65
CA PHE A 309 -12.96 -30.14 -3.70
C PHE A 309 -11.76 -29.98 -4.65
N GLY A 310 -11.90 -29.09 -5.63
CA GLY A 310 -10.83 -28.74 -6.58
C GLY A 310 -9.77 -27.83 -5.95
N VAL A 311 -8.87 -28.38 -5.13
CA VAL A 311 -7.87 -27.60 -4.36
C VAL A 311 -6.48 -27.55 -5.02
N SER A 312 -6.37 -27.79 -6.33
CA SER A 312 -5.09 -27.75 -7.05
C SER A 312 -4.39 -26.39 -6.94
N TRP A 313 -5.14 -25.29 -6.86
CA TRP A 313 -4.61 -23.95 -6.65
C TRP A 313 -3.93 -23.79 -5.27
N LEU A 314 -4.44 -24.47 -4.23
CA LEU A 314 -3.80 -24.51 -2.90
C LEU A 314 -2.53 -25.34 -2.92
N GLU A 315 -2.55 -26.50 -3.59
CA GLU A 315 -1.36 -27.34 -3.75
C GLU A 315 -0.25 -26.60 -4.50
N ASN A 316 -0.59 -25.90 -5.59
CA ASN A 316 0.35 -25.07 -6.33
C ASN A 316 0.94 -23.95 -5.45
N ARG A 317 0.10 -23.31 -4.62
CA ARG A 317 0.57 -22.29 -3.68
C ARG A 317 1.49 -22.89 -2.61
N LEU A 318 1.18 -24.08 -2.10
CA LEU A 318 2.01 -24.78 -1.12
C LEU A 318 3.36 -25.20 -1.73
N ASN A 319 3.37 -25.71 -2.96
CA ASN A 319 4.60 -26.01 -3.71
C ASN A 319 5.48 -24.77 -3.86
N TYR A 320 4.88 -23.62 -4.18
CA TYR A 320 5.60 -22.35 -4.28
C TYR A 320 6.24 -21.95 -2.94
N VAL A 321 5.48 -22.06 -1.83
CA VAL A 321 5.99 -21.77 -0.48
C VAL A 321 7.15 -22.70 -0.12
N GLU A 322 7.02 -24.00 -0.40
CA GLU A 322 8.08 -24.97 -0.16
C GLU A 322 9.36 -24.66 -0.95
N GLN A 323 9.23 -24.36 -2.25
CA GLN A 323 10.37 -23.95 -3.09
C GLN A 323 11.04 -22.69 -2.56
N LEU A 324 10.24 -21.66 -2.24
CA LEU A 324 10.73 -20.40 -1.71
C LEU A 324 11.45 -20.60 -0.37
N ARG A 325 10.97 -21.53 0.48
CA ARG A 325 11.51 -21.78 1.80
C ARG A 325 12.78 -22.64 1.80
N PHE A 326 12.79 -23.72 1.02
CA PHE A 326 13.83 -24.76 1.13
C PHE A 326 14.77 -24.84 -0.07
N SER A 327 14.31 -24.44 -1.26
CA SER A 327 15.11 -24.55 -2.49
C SER A 327 15.82 -23.26 -2.87
N HIS A 328 15.42 -22.13 -2.28
CA HIS A 328 15.90 -20.83 -2.71
C HIS A 328 16.77 -20.14 -1.63
N PRO A 329 18.00 -19.72 -1.95
CA PRO A 329 18.92 -19.12 -0.98
C PRO A 329 18.51 -17.69 -0.58
N LEU A 330 17.52 -17.09 -1.27
CA LEU A 330 17.13 -15.70 -1.04
C LEU A 330 16.63 -15.43 0.38
N ILE A 331 15.97 -16.38 1.06
CA ILE A 331 15.51 -16.14 2.44
C ILE A 331 16.71 -16.05 3.41
N PRO A 332 17.65 -17.03 3.43
CA PRO A 332 18.89 -16.88 4.17
C PRO A 332 19.70 -15.63 3.80
N GLU A 333 19.80 -15.31 2.51
CA GLU A 333 20.52 -14.12 2.03
C GLU A 333 19.87 -12.82 2.54
N LEU A 334 18.54 -12.72 2.48
CA LEU A 334 17.81 -11.57 3.00
C LEU A 334 18.04 -11.42 4.50
N GLY A 335 17.97 -12.52 5.26
CA GLY A 335 18.28 -12.49 6.69
C GLY A 335 19.73 -12.05 6.98
N ALA A 336 20.70 -12.44 6.15
CA ALA A 336 22.07 -11.97 6.28
C ALA A 336 22.20 -10.47 5.99
N ILE A 337 21.46 -9.95 5.00
CA ILE A 337 21.39 -8.52 4.69
C ILE A 337 20.77 -7.74 5.87
N ASP A 338 19.68 -8.24 6.44
CA ASP A 338 19.03 -7.59 7.60
C ASP A 338 19.97 -7.51 8.80
N CYS A 339 20.71 -8.58 9.09
CA CYS A 339 21.77 -8.55 10.11
C CYS A 339 22.85 -7.49 9.82
N GLN A 340 23.27 -7.36 8.56
CA GLN A 340 24.25 -6.32 8.16
C GLN A 340 23.70 -4.90 8.31
N ILE A 341 22.40 -4.71 8.05
CA ILE A 341 21.71 -3.43 8.25
C ILE A 341 21.72 -3.07 9.74
N ASP A 342 21.37 -4.01 10.62
CA ASP A 342 21.37 -3.79 12.07
C ASP A 342 22.77 -3.48 12.61
N ASP A 343 23.79 -4.23 12.19
CA ASP A 343 25.19 -3.96 12.54
C ASP A 343 25.63 -2.55 12.11
N THR A 344 25.23 -2.14 10.90
CA THR A 344 25.55 -0.81 10.36
C THR A 344 24.84 0.28 11.15
N LYS A 345 23.59 0.05 11.55
CA LYS A 345 22.81 0.97 12.38
C LYS A 345 23.45 1.17 13.75
N ILE A 346 23.93 0.09 14.38
CA ILE A 346 24.65 0.16 15.67
C ILE A 346 25.93 1.00 15.52
N LYS A 347 26.72 0.79 14.45
CA LYS A 347 27.93 1.58 14.19
C LYS A 347 27.64 3.05 13.96
N LEU A 348 26.54 3.37 13.27
CA LEU A 348 26.11 4.75 13.04
C LEU A 348 25.76 5.42 14.37
N GLN A 349 25.03 4.73 15.24
CA GLN A 349 24.71 5.23 16.58
C GLN A 349 25.96 5.52 17.42
N ASP A 350 26.97 4.65 17.37
CA ASP A 350 28.26 4.87 18.06
C ASP A 350 29.00 6.10 17.54
N LEU A 351 29.01 6.31 16.22
CA LEU A 351 29.61 7.51 15.61
C LEU A 351 28.85 8.79 15.98
N GLU A 352 27.53 8.75 16.04
CA GLU A 352 26.72 9.88 16.51
C GLU A 352 27.04 10.25 17.96
N ASN A 353 27.17 9.25 18.83
CA ASN A 353 27.56 9.46 20.23
C ASN A 353 28.95 10.12 20.33
N LYS A 354 29.95 9.60 19.60
CA LYS A 354 31.30 10.19 19.53
C LYS A 354 31.29 11.63 19.02
N LEU A 355 30.45 11.94 18.04
CA LEU A 355 30.31 13.31 17.52
C LEU A 355 29.75 14.25 18.59
N GLN A 356 28.80 13.80 19.42
CA GLN A 356 28.28 14.60 20.52
C GLN A 356 29.34 14.83 21.60
N ASP A 357 30.12 13.82 21.96
CA ASP A 357 31.22 13.96 22.92
C ASP A 357 32.25 15.00 22.44
N LEU A 358 32.64 14.95 21.16
CA LEU A 358 33.55 15.93 20.57
C LEU A 358 32.98 17.36 20.56
N LYS A 359 31.66 17.51 20.34
CA LYS A 359 30.99 18.82 20.44
C LYS A 359 31.04 19.35 21.87
N THR A 360 30.83 18.49 22.86
CA THR A 360 30.94 18.84 24.28
C THR A 360 32.36 19.29 24.62
N VAL A 361 33.38 18.51 24.24
CA VAL A 361 34.79 18.88 24.45
C VAL A 361 35.14 20.20 23.77
N ARG A 362 34.65 20.45 22.54
CA ARG A 362 34.84 21.73 21.86
C ARG A 362 34.24 22.89 22.65
N ALA A 363 33.04 22.73 23.17
CA ALA A 363 32.38 23.76 23.96
C ALA A 363 33.14 24.05 25.27
N GLU A 364 33.60 23.01 25.97
CA GLU A 364 34.45 23.16 27.16
C GLU A 364 35.75 23.90 26.85
N LYS A 365 36.43 23.58 25.75
CA LYS A 365 37.66 24.27 25.33
C LYS A 365 37.43 25.71 24.92
N LEU A 366 36.32 26.03 24.24
CA LEU A 366 35.95 27.42 23.96
C LEU A 366 35.68 28.20 25.25
N GLN A 367 35.02 27.59 26.24
CA GLN A 367 34.79 28.21 27.54
C GLN A 367 36.11 28.44 28.30
N GLU A 368 37.05 27.51 28.24
CA GLU A 368 38.39 27.66 28.83
C GLU A 368 39.14 28.85 28.19
N ILE A 369 39.12 28.95 26.87
CA ILE A 369 39.69 30.10 26.13
C ILE A 369 39.01 31.40 26.56
N GLN A 370 37.69 31.42 26.66
CA GLN A 370 36.93 32.59 27.09
C GLN A 370 37.31 33.03 28.51
N ASN A 371 37.53 32.09 29.43
CA ASN A 371 37.91 32.40 30.80
C ASN A 371 39.32 33.02 30.88
N VAL A 372 40.25 32.60 30.00
CA VAL A 372 41.64 33.07 29.99
C VAL A 372 41.81 34.39 29.21
N PHE A 373 41.17 34.50 28.04
CA PHE A 373 41.39 35.58 27.07
C PHE A 373 40.18 36.53 26.91
N GLY A 374 39.11 36.33 27.68
CA GLY A 374 37.87 37.06 27.54
C GLY A 374 37.07 36.65 26.30
N THR A 375 35.96 37.35 26.07
CA THR A 375 35.03 37.07 24.95
C THR A 375 35.68 37.25 23.58
N MET A 376 36.61 38.21 23.43
CA MET A 376 37.32 38.48 22.18
C MET A 376 38.22 37.29 21.77
N GLY A 377 38.97 36.71 22.71
CA GLY A 377 39.80 35.53 22.43
C GLY A 377 38.99 34.28 22.07
N ALA A 378 37.81 34.10 22.66
CA ALA A 378 36.92 32.99 22.32
C ALA A 378 36.30 33.14 20.92
N ASN A 379 35.96 34.37 20.51
CA ASN A 379 35.43 34.65 19.17
C ASN A 379 36.47 34.36 18.08
N LEU A 380 37.73 34.79 18.27
CA LEU A 380 38.84 34.44 17.38
C LEU A 380 39.09 32.93 17.27
N ALA A 381 38.91 32.19 18.37
CA ALA A 381 39.08 30.73 18.37
C ALA A 381 37.89 29.97 17.74
N ALA A 382 36.71 30.60 17.71
CA ALA A 382 35.49 30.01 17.16
C ALA A 382 35.30 30.32 15.66
N GLY A 383 35.87 31.42 15.16
CA GLY A 383 35.65 31.95 13.81
C GLY A 383 36.95 32.29 13.06
N TYR A 384 36.85 33.18 12.07
CA TYR A 384 37.99 33.68 11.31
C TYR A 384 38.51 34.98 11.93
N ILE A 385 39.82 35.25 11.79
CA ILE A 385 40.51 36.45 12.32
C ILE A 385 39.82 37.79 11.92
N GLY A 386 39.05 37.80 10.83
CA GLY A 386 38.32 38.98 10.35
C GLY A 386 36.93 39.20 10.98
N ASP A 387 36.36 38.22 11.69
CA ASP A 387 35.01 38.32 12.26
C ASP A 387 34.95 39.33 13.43
N ASP A 388 36.09 39.56 14.07
CA ASP A 388 36.30 40.51 15.16
C ASP A 388 36.42 41.97 14.70
N LEU A 389 36.71 42.20 13.42
CA LEU A 389 36.95 43.55 12.90
C LEU A 389 35.67 44.37 12.72
N PHE A 390 34.49 43.74 12.78
CA PHE A 390 33.20 44.38 12.50
C PHE A 390 32.18 44.26 13.63
N SER A 391 32.56 43.70 14.78
CA SER A 391 31.70 43.60 15.96
C SER A 391 31.91 44.82 16.88
N VAL A 392 31.20 45.92 16.58
CA VAL A 392 31.11 47.13 17.43
C VAL A 392 29.84 47.11 18.25
#